data_AF-A0A3S1Q312-F1
#
_entry.id   AF-A0A3S1Q312-F1
#
_cell.length_a   1.000
_cell.length_b   1.000
_cell.length_c   1.000
_cell.angle_alpha   90.00
_cell.angle_beta   90.00
_cell.angle_gamma   90.00
#
_symmetry.space_group_name_H-M   'P 1'
#
loop_
_entity.id
_entity.type
_entity.pdbx_description
1 polymer ?
#
loop_
_entity_poly.entity_id
_entity_poly.type
_entity_poly.pdbx_seq_one_letter_code
_entity_poly.pdbx_strand_id
1 'polypeptide(L)'
;FSVKGSAGLSYELTKKQTVSAEVALDYSRIHDAFGKHKYLIASIPLQYVYDNRDNRLNPTSGFRVLAYAEPSYDILNGAAFLKLKGEGSAYQSLDSASKFVLAERVAIGSIVGTGLQNVPADRRFYSGGGGSVRGYAYQGIGPKDFTGQPIGGLSFFETSVEMRIAITDTIGIVPFVDADRVGDG
;
A
#
# COMPACT_ATOMS: atom_id res chain seq x y z
N PHE A 1 -9.81 18.05 -9.27
CA PHE A 1 -8.88 17.56 -10.31
C PHE A 1 -7.49 17.51 -9.70
N SER A 2 -6.61 16.62 -10.14
CA SER A 2 -5.19 16.61 -9.79
C SER A 2 -4.34 16.60 -11.07
N VAL A 3 -3.19 17.28 -11.02
CA VAL A 3 -2.14 17.22 -12.02
C VAL A 3 -0.84 16.94 -11.27
N LYS A 4 -0.17 15.84 -11.61
CA LYS A 4 1.11 15.44 -11.03
C LYS A 4 2.18 15.39 -12.12
N GLY A 5 3.34 15.99 -11.84
CA GLY A 5 4.56 15.82 -12.61
C GLY A 5 5.65 15.23 -11.72
N SER A 6 6.41 14.27 -12.25
CA SER A 6 7.51 13.69 -11.50
C SER A 6 8.63 13.16 -12.38
N ALA A 7 9.81 13.05 -11.79
CA ALA A 7 10.99 12.44 -12.39
C ALA A 7 11.68 11.59 -11.34
N GLY A 8 12.12 10.39 -11.71
CA GLY A 8 12.74 9.46 -10.78
C GLY A 8 13.72 8.52 -11.46
N LEU A 9 14.50 7.86 -10.62
CA LEU A 9 15.49 6.86 -11.01
C LEU A 9 15.23 5.58 -10.20
N SER A 10 15.44 4.45 -10.86
CA SER A 10 15.43 3.13 -10.23
C SER A 10 16.73 2.44 -10.53
N TYR A 11 17.31 1.80 -9.52
CA TYR A 11 18.60 1.13 -9.61
C TYR A 11 18.54 -0.26 -8.97
N GLU A 12 18.99 -1.26 -9.71
CA GLU A 12 19.15 -2.62 -9.21
C GLU A 12 20.51 -2.75 -8.51
N LEU A 13 20.52 -2.68 -7.17
CA LEU A 13 21.73 -2.89 -6.37
C LEU A 13 22.26 -4.33 -6.56
N THR A 14 21.35 -5.29 -6.66
CA THR A 14 21.61 -6.70 -6.96
C THR A 14 20.42 -7.27 -7.74
N LYS A 15 20.53 -8.52 -8.23
CA LYS A 15 19.40 -9.23 -8.85
C LYS A 15 18.14 -9.33 -7.97
N LYS A 16 18.28 -9.15 -6.66
CA LYS A 16 17.19 -9.26 -5.67
C LYS A 16 16.83 -7.92 -5.02
N GLN A 17 17.59 -6.86 -5.26
CA GLN A 17 17.44 -5.59 -4.55
C GLN A 17 17.31 -4.43 -5.52
N THR A 18 16.24 -3.67 -5.36
CA THR A 18 15.98 -2.47 -6.16
C THR A 18 15.74 -1.30 -5.22
N VAL A 19 16.39 -0.17 -5.50
CA VAL A 19 16.11 1.12 -4.87
C VAL A 19 15.55 2.07 -5.90
N SER A 20 14.62 2.92 -5.50
CA SER A 20 14.05 3.95 -6.36
C SER A 20 13.89 5.26 -5.59
N ALA A 21 14.14 6.37 -6.28
CA ALA A 21 13.93 7.72 -5.76
C ALA A 21 13.28 8.58 -6.83
N GLU A 22 12.27 9.34 -6.45
CA GLU A 22 11.51 10.25 -7.32
C GLU A 22 11.47 11.63 -6.68
N VAL A 23 11.42 12.68 -7.50
CA VAL A 23 11.00 14.02 -7.11
C VAL A 23 9.68 14.29 -7.81
N ALA A 24 8.66 14.64 -7.05
CA ALA A 24 7.31 14.84 -7.54
C ALA A 24 6.73 16.16 -7.08
N LEU A 25 5.98 16.82 -7.98
CA LEU A 25 5.16 17.99 -7.71
C LEU A 25 3.72 17.67 -8.10
N ASP A 26 2.79 17.85 -7.17
CA ASP A 26 1.37 17.54 -7.34
C ASP A 26 0.53 18.79 -7.01
N TYR A 27 -0.28 19.22 -7.96
CA TYR A 27 -1.31 20.23 -7.74
C TYR A 27 -2.69 19.57 -7.76
N SER A 28 -3.41 19.66 -6.64
CA SER A 28 -4.73 19.06 -6.52
C SER A 28 -5.77 20.05 -5.97
N ARG A 29 -7.00 19.89 -6.46
CA ARG A 29 -8.21 20.55 -5.94
C ARG A 29 -9.16 19.46 -5.49
N ILE A 30 -9.31 19.33 -4.18
CA ILE A 30 -10.04 18.25 -3.52
C ILE A 30 -11.28 18.82 -2.84
N HIS A 31 -12.37 18.08 -2.97
CA HIS A 31 -13.58 18.28 -2.18
C HIS A 31 -13.73 17.04 -1.30
N ASP A 32 -13.57 17.21 0.01
CA ASP A 32 -13.67 16.14 1.00
C ASP A 32 -14.55 16.57 2.18
N ALA A 33 -14.62 15.72 3.20
CA ALA A 33 -15.39 15.97 4.42
C ALA A 33 -14.98 17.26 5.17
N PHE A 34 -13.80 17.82 4.88
CA PHE A 34 -13.29 19.05 5.48
C PHE A 34 -13.47 20.27 4.59
N GLY A 35 -14.12 20.12 3.43
CA GLY A 35 -14.47 21.21 2.53
C GLY A 35 -13.69 21.18 1.22
N LYS A 36 -13.48 22.38 0.64
CA LYS A 36 -12.77 22.55 -0.63
C LYS A 36 -11.37 23.07 -0.36
N HIS A 37 -10.37 22.26 -0.69
CA HIS A 37 -8.97 22.59 -0.45
C HIS A 37 -8.16 22.52 -1.74
N LYS A 38 -7.14 23.37 -1.81
CA LYS A 38 -6.13 23.35 -2.88
C LYS A 38 -4.81 22.98 -2.25
N TYR A 39 -4.09 22.06 -2.89
CA TYR A 39 -2.80 21.58 -2.42
C TYR A 39 -1.75 21.78 -3.53
N LEU A 40 -0.53 22.14 -3.15
CA LEU A 40 0.64 22.07 -4.04
C LEU A 40 1.75 21.37 -3.29
N ILE A 41 1.92 20.09 -3.54
CA ILE A 41 2.80 19.24 -2.74
C ILE A 41 4.06 18.91 -3.52
N ALA A 42 5.19 19.31 -2.97
CA ALA A 42 6.50 18.78 -3.34
C ALA A 42 6.79 17.56 -2.46
N SER A 43 7.22 16.46 -3.07
CA SER A 43 7.47 15.20 -2.36
C SER A 43 8.65 14.44 -2.95
N ILE A 44 9.28 13.62 -2.11
CA ILE A 44 10.40 12.76 -2.53
C ILE A 44 10.04 11.30 -2.22
N PRO A 45 9.34 10.57 -3.10
CA PRO A 45 9.10 9.15 -2.92
C PRO A 45 10.40 8.34 -2.97
N LEU A 46 10.64 7.55 -1.93
CA LEU A 46 11.76 6.62 -1.80
C LEU A 46 11.20 5.21 -1.63
N GLN A 47 11.77 4.25 -2.36
CA GLN A 47 11.35 2.86 -2.29
C GLN A 47 12.57 1.93 -2.26
N TYR A 48 12.50 0.93 -1.39
CA TYR A 48 13.40 -0.21 -1.39
C TYR A 48 12.60 -1.49 -1.53
N VAL A 49 13.04 -2.38 -2.42
CA VAL A 49 12.43 -3.70 -2.62
C VAL A 49 13.53 -4.76 -2.52
N TYR A 50 13.28 -5.76 -1.68
CA TYR A 50 14.03 -7.02 -1.65
C TYR A 50 13.11 -8.14 -2.10
N ASP A 51 13.46 -8.85 -3.18
CA ASP A 51 12.66 -9.94 -3.75
C ASP A 51 13.54 -11.19 -3.93
N ASN A 52 13.32 -12.19 -3.08
CA ASN A 52 13.99 -13.49 -3.11
C ASN A 52 12.99 -14.63 -3.37
N ARG A 53 11.85 -14.30 -3.98
CA ARG A 53 10.90 -15.33 -4.41
C ARG A 53 11.48 -16.11 -5.58
N ASP A 54 11.18 -17.40 -5.63
CA ASP A 54 11.52 -18.28 -6.74
C ASP A 54 10.87 -17.85 -8.06
N ASN A 55 9.62 -17.37 -8.01
CA ASN A 55 8.89 -16.86 -9.15
C ASN A 55 8.09 -15.60 -8.77
N ARG A 56 8.14 -14.56 -9.61
CA ARG A 56 7.47 -13.28 -9.34
C ARG A 56 5.95 -13.32 -9.48
N LEU A 57 5.44 -14.17 -10.37
CA LEU A 57 4.03 -14.28 -10.74
C LEU A 57 3.32 -15.38 -9.95
N ASN A 58 3.99 -16.51 -9.74
CA ASN A 58 3.46 -17.64 -8.98
C ASN A 58 4.51 -18.20 -7.99
N PRO A 59 4.81 -17.46 -6.90
CA PRO A 59 5.82 -17.88 -5.93
C PRO A 59 5.40 -19.14 -5.16
N THR A 60 6.32 -20.07 -5.00
CA THR A 60 6.14 -21.26 -4.15
C THR A 60 7.10 -21.27 -2.96
N SER A 61 8.17 -20.47 -3.02
CA SER A 61 9.16 -20.35 -1.96
C SER A 61 9.79 -18.95 -1.93
N GLY A 62 10.30 -18.58 -0.75
CA GLY A 62 11.00 -17.31 -0.54
C GLY A 62 10.07 -16.18 -0.12
N PHE A 63 10.56 -14.95 -0.22
CA PHE A 63 9.83 -13.79 0.32
C PHE A 63 10.16 -12.52 -0.45
N ARG A 64 9.30 -11.52 -0.28
CA ARG A 64 9.47 -10.16 -0.79
C ARG A 64 9.16 -9.15 0.31
N VAL A 65 9.97 -8.12 0.41
CA VAL A 65 9.76 -6.97 1.30
C VAL A 65 9.84 -5.69 0.49
N LEU A 66 8.95 -4.74 0.78
CA LEU A 66 8.97 -3.38 0.27
C LEU A 66 8.93 -2.41 1.44
N ALA A 67 9.86 -1.46 1.44
CA ALA A 67 9.84 -0.30 2.33
C ALA A 67 9.68 0.96 1.48
N TYR A 68 8.82 1.86 1.92
CA TYR A 68 8.48 3.10 1.24
C TYR A 68 8.45 4.26 2.22
N ALA A 69 9.03 5.38 1.81
CA ALA A 69 9.00 6.63 2.54
C ALA A 69 8.78 7.79 1.57
N GLU A 70 7.92 8.73 1.93
CA GLU A 70 7.60 9.90 1.11
C GLU A 70 7.48 11.12 2.00
N PRO A 71 8.60 11.79 2.33
CA PRO A 71 8.56 13.14 2.87
C PRO A 71 7.88 14.06 1.84
N SER A 72 6.94 14.86 2.34
CA SER A 72 6.09 15.75 1.56
C SER A 72 5.96 17.10 2.25
N TYR A 73 5.90 18.15 1.45
CA TYR A 73 5.64 19.51 1.91
C TYR A 73 4.59 20.16 1.03
N ASP A 74 3.50 20.60 1.64
CA ASP A 74 2.46 21.38 0.98
C ASP A 74 2.81 22.86 1.02
N ILE A 75 3.17 23.38 -0.15
CA ILE A 75 3.61 24.75 -0.37
C ILE A 75 2.47 25.75 -0.14
N LEU A 76 1.21 25.36 -0.42
CA LEU A 76 0.07 26.29 -0.29
C LEU A 76 -0.43 26.41 1.14
N ASN A 77 -0.44 25.31 1.90
CA ASN A 77 -1.01 25.28 3.25
C ASN A 77 0.05 25.20 4.36
N GLY A 78 1.34 25.12 4.02
CA GLY A 78 2.45 25.13 4.97
C GLY A 78 2.54 23.87 5.84
N ALA A 79 2.03 22.74 5.35
CA ALA A 79 2.01 21.47 6.09
C ALA A 79 3.11 20.52 5.61
N ALA A 80 3.90 20.00 6.55
CA ALA A 80 4.87 18.94 6.29
C ALA A 80 4.34 17.60 6.81
N PHE A 81 4.52 16.53 6.05
CA PHE A 81 4.18 15.19 6.50
C PHE A 81 5.08 14.13 5.86
N LEU A 82 5.19 12.99 6.53
CA LEU A 82 5.96 11.84 6.07
C LEU A 82 5.02 10.65 5.97
N LYS A 83 4.88 10.10 4.75
CA LYS A 83 4.15 8.85 4.52
C LYS A 83 5.13 7.68 4.52
N LEU A 84 4.88 6.70 5.38
CA LEU A 84 5.64 5.47 5.51
C LEU A 84 4.74 4.29 5.16
N LYS A 85 5.28 3.32 4.41
CA LYS A 85 4.62 2.04 4.14
C LYS A 85 5.63 0.91 4.15
N GLY A 86 5.26 -0.19 4.80
CA GLY A 86 5.94 -1.48 4.73
C GLY A 86 5.00 -2.53 4.16
N GLU A 87 5.53 -3.41 3.31
CA GLU A 87 4.82 -4.59 2.82
C GLU A 87 5.76 -5.79 2.84
N GLY A 88 5.29 -6.93 3.34
CA GLY A 88 6.00 -8.20 3.36
C GLY A 88 5.10 -9.31 2.82
N SER A 89 5.69 -10.24 2.08
CA SER A 89 5.03 -11.47 1.66
C SER A 89 6.00 -12.63 1.72
N ALA A 90 5.57 -13.78 2.25
CA ALA A 90 6.37 -15.00 2.36
C ALA A 90 5.60 -16.19 1.80
N TYR A 91 6.35 -17.14 1.22
CA TYR A 91 5.82 -18.32 0.56
C TYR A 91 6.63 -19.53 0.98
N GLN A 92 5.92 -20.59 1.36
CA GLN A 92 6.53 -21.84 1.78
C GLN A 92 5.77 -23.01 1.20
N SER A 93 6.42 -23.75 0.31
CA SER A 93 5.94 -25.05 -0.13
C SER A 93 6.03 -26.06 1.03
N LEU A 94 4.98 -26.85 1.20
CA LEU A 94 4.87 -27.89 2.22
C LEU A 94 5.16 -29.29 1.67
N ASP A 95 5.30 -29.41 0.35
CA ASP A 95 5.61 -30.65 -0.35
C ASP A 95 6.64 -30.44 -1.47
N SER A 96 7.31 -31.52 -1.90
CA SER A 96 8.35 -31.44 -2.93
C SER A 96 7.82 -31.11 -4.32
N ALA A 97 6.52 -31.29 -4.57
CA ALA A 97 5.89 -30.99 -5.85
C ALA A 97 5.23 -29.59 -5.88
N SER A 98 5.35 -28.81 -4.80
CA SER A 98 4.71 -27.50 -4.64
C SER A 98 3.21 -27.49 -4.89
N LYS A 99 2.53 -28.58 -4.53
CA LYS A 99 1.07 -28.68 -4.59
C LYS A 99 0.40 -27.95 -3.44
N PHE A 100 1.08 -27.76 -2.32
CA PHE A 100 0.59 -27.09 -1.12
C PHE A 100 1.54 -25.97 -0.75
N VAL A 101 1.13 -24.72 -0.98
CA VAL A 101 1.93 -23.54 -0.68
C VAL A 101 1.20 -22.68 0.35
N LEU A 102 1.82 -22.50 1.52
CA LEU A 102 1.40 -21.50 2.47
C LEU A 102 1.92 -20.13 2.01
N ALA A 103 1.03 -19.16 1.90
CA ALA A 103 1.36 -17.79 1.54
C ALA A 103 0.85 -16.84 2.63
N GLU A 104 1.70 -15.93 3.07
CA GLU A 104 1.37 -14.89 4.02
C GLU A 104 1.72 -13.52 3.43
N ARG A 105 0.89 -12.51 3.71
CA ARG A 105 1.14 -11.12 3.38
C ARG A 105 0.79 -10.23 4.56
N VAL A 106 1.61 -9.22 4.80
CA VAL A 106 1.35 -8.14 5.75
C VAL A 106 1.67 -6.81 5.08
N ALA A 107 0.84 -5.81 5.28
CA ALA A 107 1.13 -4.44 4.91
C ALA A 107 0.76 -3.50 6.06
N ILE A 108 1.56 -2.47 6.27
CA ILE A 108 1.34 -1.46 7.30
C ILE A 108 1.77 -0.11 6.77
N GLY A 109 1.12 0.95 7.21
CA GLY A 109 1.57 2.30 6.91
C GLY A 109 1.10 3.34 7.90
N SER A 110 1.80 4.45 7.90
CA SER A 110 1.50 5.61 8.74
C SER A 110 1.87 6.90 8.01
N ILE A 111 1.07 7.94 8.20
CA ILE A 111 1.36 9.31 7.82
C ILE A 111 1.55 10.08 9.12
N VAL A 112 2.70 10.73 9.27
CA VAL A 112 3.07 11.45 10.49
C VAL A 112 3.46 12.89 10.18
N GLY A 113 3.47 13.74 11.21
CA GLY A 113 3.88 15.15 11.11
C GLY A 113 2.74 16.15 10.94
N THR A 114 1.52 15.68 10.65
CA THR A 114 0.33 16.55 10.56
C THR A 114 -0.96 15.77 10.84
N GLY A 115 -2.07 16.48 11.04
CA GLY A 115 -3.39 15.89 11.26
C GLY A 115 -4.13 15.53 9.97
N LEU A 116 -5.16 14.68 10.09
CA LEU A 116 -5.94 14.14 8.97
C LEU A 116 -6.43 15.21 7.99
N GLN A 117 -6.91 16.35 8.51
CA GLN A 117 -7.44 17.47 7.75
C GLN A 117 -6.40 18.18 6.87
N ASN A 118 -5.12 18.08 7.23
CA ASN A 118 -4.01 18.69 6.50
C ASN A 118 -3.41 17.74 5.46
N VAL A 119 -3.76 16.45 5.51
CA VAL A 119 -3.37 15.47 4.49
C VAL A 119 -4.46 15.45 3.41
N PRO A 120 -4.14 15.68 2.13
CA PRO A 120 -5.08 15.54 1.02
C PRO A 120 -5.79 14.18 1.06
N ALA A 121 -7.10 14.16 0.80
CA ALA A 121 -7.87 12.92 0.82
C ALA A 121 -7.26 11.84 -0.09
N ASP A 122 -6.81 12.18 -1.30
CA ASP A 122 -6.16 11.26 -2.24
C ASP A 122 -4.80 10.69 -1.79
N ARG A 123 -4.21 11.24 -0.73
CA ARG A 123 -2.95 10.74 -0.13
C ARG A 123 -3.16 9.92 1.14
N ARG A 124 -4.35 9.92 1.72
CA ARG A 124 -4.69 9.11 2.92
C ARG A 124 -4.73 7.62 2.60
N PHE A 125 -4.76 6.78 3.63
CA PHE A 125 -4.95 5.34 3.46
C PHE A 125 -6.43 4.97 3.42
N TYR A 126 -6.78 4.05 2.53
CA TYR A 126 -8.13 3.52 2.39
C TYR A 126 -8.08 2.00 2.33
N SER A 127 -8.85 1.37 3.21
CA SER A 127 -9.07 -0.06 3.35
C SER A 127 -10.20 -0.63 2.46
N GLY A 128 -10.05 -1.79 1.81
CA GLY A 128 -11.16 -2.60 1.30
C GLY A 128 -11.27 -2.68 -0.23
N GLY A 129 -11.77 -3.81 -0.73
CA GLY A 129 -11.85 -4.16 -2.14
C GLY A 129 -10.83 -5.25 -2.54
N GLY A 130 -10.96 -5.81 -3.74
CA GLY A 130 -10.22 -7.02 -4.15
C GLY A 130 -8.69 -6.95 -4.16
N GLY A 131 -8.09 -5.75 -4.09
CA GLY A 131 -6.64 -5.53 -3.98
C GLY A 131 -6.10 -5.35 -2.55
N SER A 132 -7.00 -5.31 -1.57
CA SER A 132 -6.73 -5.22 -0.13
C SER A 132 -7.44 -6.39 0.56
N VAL A 133 -8.65 -6.19 1.09
CA VAL A 133 -9.48 -7.25 1.68
C VAL A 133 -10.58 -7.69 0.72
N ARG A 134 -10.50 -8.94 0.25
CA ARG A 134 -11.55 -9.54 -0.57
C ARG A 134 -12.83 -9.70 0.25
N GLY A 135 -13.98 -9.41 -0.37
CA GLY A 135 -15.29 -9.47 0.30
C GLY A 135 -15.75 -8.16 0.96
N TYR A 136 -14.90 -7.13 1.02
CA TYR A 136 -15.31 -5.77 1.44
C TYR A 136 -15.50 -4.85 0.23
N ALA A 137 -16.39 -3.87 0.38
CA ALA A 137 -16.55 -2.80 -0.61
C ALA A 137 -15.23 -2.02 -0.76
N TYR A 138 -14.96 -1.53 -1.98
CA TYR A 138 -13.80 -0.69 -2.27
C TYR A 138 -13.76 0.51 -1.31
N GLN A 139 -12.63 0.73 -0.63
CA GLN A 139 -12.45 1.79 0.39
C GLN A 139 -13.45 1.73 1.56
N GLY A 140 -14.09 0.57 1.77
CA GLY A 140 -15.17 0.38 2.73
C GLY A 140 -14.72 0.23 4.20
N ILE A 141 -13.43 0.00 4.44
CA ILE A 141 -12.84 -0.18 5.78
C ILE A 141 -12.09 1.10 6.19
N GLY A 142 -12.48 1.67 7.32
CA GLY A 142 -11.86 2.85 7.92
C GLY A 142 -12.83 3.95 8.33
N PRO A 143 -12.30 5.11 8.76
CA PRO A 143 -13.10 6.25 9.19
C PRO A 143 -14.06 6.74 8.10
N LYS A 144 -15.25 7.17 8.52
CA LYS A 144 -16.31 7.70 7.65
C LYS A 144 -16.85 9.02 8.18
N ASP A 145 -17.35 9.86 7.30
CA ASP A 145 -18.06 11.08 7.68
C ASP A 145 -19.49 10.78 8.16
N PHE A 146 -20.22 11.83 8.56
CA PHE A 146 -21.61 11.74 9.03
C PHE A 146 -22.61 11.28 7.96
N THR A 147 -22.22 11.28 6.68
CA THR A 147 -23.01 10.75 5.56
C THR A 147 -22.64 9.30 5.22
N GLY A 148 -21.68 8.71 5.94
CA GLY A 148 -21.17 7.37 5.71
C GLY A 148 -20.13 7.26 4.61
N GLN A 149 -19.60 8.38 4.09
CA GLN A 149 -18.56 8.37 3.05
C GLN A 149 -17.17 8.13 3.68
N PRO A 150 -16.31 7.30 3.08
CA PRO A 150 -14.95 7.07 3.58
C PRO A 150 -14.11 8.34 3.55
N ILE A 151 -13.51 8.71 4.68
CA ILE A 151 -12.63 9.89 4.78
C ILE A 151 -11.13 9.53 4.72
N GLY A 152 -10.83 8.23 4.80
CA GLY A 152 -9.47 7.68 4.86
C GLY A 152 -8.85 7.81 6.25
N GLY A 153 -7.71 7.15 6.46
CA GLY A 153 -6.94 7.20 7.71
C GLY A 153 -5.50 7.66 7.51
N LEU A 154 -4.86 8.02 8.61
CA LEU A 154 -3.42 8.28 8.68
C LEU A 154 -2.61 7.01 8.90
N SER A 155 -3.22 5.91 9.34
CA SER A 155 -2.56 4.62 9.50
C SER A 155 -3.42 3.49 8.96
N PHE A 156 -2.77 2.42 8.53
CA PHE A 156 -3.44 1.18 8.18
C PHE A 156 -2.59 -0.04 8.51
N PHE A 157 -3.25 -1.18 8.70
CA PHE A 157 -2.65 -2.49 8.88
C PHE A 157 -3.51 -3.53 8.17
N GLU A 158 -2.93 -4.25 7.22
CA GLU A 158 -3.53 -5.33 6.46
C GLU A 158 -2.72 -6.62 6.65
N THR A 159 -3.40 -7.75 6.74
CA THR A 159 -2.77 -9.07 6.71
C THR A 159 -3.64 -10.07 5.99
N SER A 160 -3.00 -11.05 5.34
CA SER A 160 -3.66 -12.13 4.63
C SER A 160 -2.84 -13.41 4.78
N VAL A 161 -3.53 -14.51 5.01
CA VAL A 161 -2.96 -15.86 5.00
C VAL A 161 -3.76 -16.71 4.03
N GLU A 162 -3.06 -17.35 3.09
CA GLU A 162 -3.64 -18.22 2.07
C GLU A 162 -2.98 -19.59 2.11
N MET A 163 -3.76 -20.65 1.89
CA MET A 163 -3.24 -21.97 1.55
C MET A 163 -3.56 -22.24 0.08
N ARG A 164 -2.54 -22.37 -0.77
CA ARG A 164 -2.72 -22.64 -2.21
C ARG A 164 -2.58 -24.12 -2.47
N ILE A 165 -3.63 -24.71 -3.03
CA ILE A 165 -3.73 -26.15 -3.26
C ILE A 165 -3.89 -26.39 -4.76
N ALA A 166 -2.88 -26.95 -5.40
CA ALA A 166 -2.96 -27.35 -6.81
C ALA A 166 -3.74 -28.67 -6.95
N ILE A 167 -4.83 -28.65 -7.72
CA ILE A 167 -5.63 -29.84 -8.05
C ILE A 167 -5.15 -30.43 -9.38
N THR A 168 -4.86 -29.58 -10.35
CA THR A 168 -4.20 -29.91 -11.62
C THR A 168 -3.05 -28.93 -11.86
N ASP A 169 -2.35 -29.05 -12.99
CA ASP A 169 -1.29 -28.12 -13.38
C ASP A 169 -1.79 -26.68 -13.61
N THR A 170 -3.11 -26.49 -13.77
CA THR A 170 -3.73 -25.19 -14.10
C THR A 170 -4.89 -24.80 -13.19
N ILE A 171 -5.43 -25.73 -12.40
CA ILE A 171 -6.60 -25.51 -11.54
C ILE A 171 -6.19 -25.75 -10.09
N GLY A 172 -6.54 -24.81 -9.21
CA GLY A 172 -6.29 -24.91 -7.78
C GLY A 172 -7.41 -24.32 -6.94
N ILE A 173 -7.33 -24.57 -5.63
CA ILE A 173 -8.22 -24.01 -4.62
C ILE A 173 -7.37 -23.19 -3.66
N VAL A 174 -7.86 -22.03 -3.26
CA VAL A 174 -7.16 -21.12 -2.34
C VAL A 174 -8.12 -20.68 -1.22
N PRO A 175 -8.25 -21.44 -0.12
CA PRO A 175 -8.80 -20.87 1.11
C PRO A 175 -7.89 -19.75 1.62
N PHE A 176 -8.50 -18.69 2.13
CA PHE A 176 -7.79 -17.52 2.63
C PHE A 176 -8.51 -16.91 3.84
N VAL A 177 -7.74 -16.18 4.64
CA VAL A 177 -8.24 -15.29 5.69
C VAL A 177 -7.54 -13.95 5.52
N ASP A 178 -8.34 -12.89 5.39
CA ASP A 178 -7.86 -11.52 5.27
C ASP A 178 -8.34 -10.72 6.49
N ALA A 179 -7.50 -9.83 7.04
CA ALA A 179 -7.86 -8.92 8.12
C ALA A 179 -7.25 -7.53 7.87
N ASP A 180 -7.98 -6.48 8.27
CA ASP A 180 -7.54 -5.11 8.05
C ASP A 180 -8.07 -4.14 9.12
N ARG A 181 -7.34 -3.04 9.30
CA ARG A 181 -7.69 -1.90 10.13
C ARG A 181 -7.14 -0.62 9.50
N VAL A 182 -7.97 0.42 9.45
CA VAL A 182 -7.56 1.79 9.11
C VAL A 182 -7.90 2.72 10.28
N GLY A 183 -6.99 3.61 10.65
CA GLY A 183 -7.14 4.54 11.77
C GLY A 183 -6.59 5.93 11.45
N ASP A 184 -7.02 6.93 12.21
CA ASP A 184 -6.65 8.35 12.08
C ASP A 184 -5.52 8.80 13.02
N GLY A 185 -5.12 7.96 13.99
CA GLY A 185 -4.01 8.23 14.91
C GLY A 185 -4.48 8.30 16.36
#